data_AF-A0A3S1FS39-F1
#
_entry.id   AF-A0A3S1FS39-F1
#
_cell.length_a   1.000
_cell.length_b   1.000
_cell.length_c   1.000
_cell.angle_alpha   90.00
_cell.angle_beta   90.00
_cell.angle_gamma   90.00
#
_symmetry.space_group_name_H-M   'P 1'
#
loop_
_entity.id
_entity.type
_entity.pdbx_description
1 polymer ?
#
loop_
_entity_poly.entity_id
_entity_poly.type
_entity_poly.pdbx_seq_one_letter_code
_entity_poly.pdbx_strand_id
1 'polypeptide(L)' 'MLNAVEFQAKIQNGLIQIPDEYKQEIGEGDDIKVIVLVKKKSFQNKDIIDELTENPIQVNGILSREEIYSRQL' A
#
# COMPACT_ATOMS: atom_id res chain seq x y z
N MET A 1 -17.24 -25.44 22.07
CA MET A 1 -17.49 -24.90 20.72
C MET A 1 -16.35 -23.93 20.42
N LEU A 2 -15.80 -23.93 19.21
CA LEU A 2 -14.77 -22.98 18.81
C LEU A 2 -15.44 -21.75 18.20
N ASN A 3 -15.23 -20.58 18.81
CA ASN A 3 -15.66 -19.29 18.26
C ASN A 3 -14.42 -18.55 17.74
N ALA A 4 -14.58 -17.81 16.66
CA ALA A 4 -13.54 -17.00 16.06
C ALA A 4 -14.03 -15.55 15.93
N VAL A 5 -13.16 -14.61 16.29
CA VAL A 5 -13.38 -13.18 16.09
C VAL A 5 -12.29 -12.65 15.17
N GLU A 6 -12.67 -11.76 14.24
CA GLU A 6 -11.74 -11.10 13.32
C GLU A 6 -11.80 -9.59 13.58
N PHE A 7 -10.63 -8.99 13.79
CA PHE A 7 -10.52 -7.54 13.97
C PHE A 7 -9.24 -7.02 13.31
N GLN A 8 -9.26 -5.73 12.96
CA GLN A 8 -8.09 -5.04 12.42
C GLN A 8 -7.39 -4.25 13.53
N ALA A 9 -6.13 -4.58 13.80
CA ALA A 9 -5.28 -3.85 14.73
C ALA A 9 -3.94 -3.47 14.09
N LYS A 10 -3.27 -2.48 14.68
CA LYS A 10 -1.88 -2.14 14.36
C LYS A 10 -0.96 -2.76 15.40
N ILE A 11 0.18 -3.27 14.96
CA ILE A 11 1.25 -3.69 15.85
C ILE A 11 1.90 -2.43 16.44
N GLN A 12 1.93 -2.33 17.76
CA GLN A 12 2.60 -1.25 18.49
C GLN A 12 3.62 -1.86 19.45
N ASN A 13 4.89 -1.51 19.31
CA ASN A 13 5.99 -2.05 20.13
C ASN A 13 6.04 -3.59 20.16
N GLY A 14 5.75 -4.23 19.01
CA GLY A 14 5.71 -5.70 18.91
C GLY A 14 4.45 -6.35 19.49
N LEU A 15 3.49 -5.57 19.99
CA LEU A 15 2.26 -6.07 20.59
C LEU A 15 1.05 -5.81 19.68
N ILE A 16 0.16 -6.80 19.59
CA ILE A 16 -1.19 -6.65 19.05
C ILE A 16 -2.11 -6.44 20.26
N GLN A 17 -2.71 -5.27 20.36
CA GLN A 17 -3.70 -4.99 21.41
C GLN A 17 -5.07 -5.45 20.94
N ILE A 18 -5.75 -6.25 21.77
CA ILE A 18 -7.15 -6.63 21.57
C ILE A 18 -8.01 -5.36 21.80
N PRO A 19 -8.83 -4.93 20.82
CA PRO A 19 -9.72 -3.80 20.99
C PRO A 19 -10.71 -4.02 22.14
N ASP A 20 -11.12 -2.95 22.81
CA ASP A 20 -11.97 -3.02 24.01
C ASP A 20 -13.30 -3.77 23.77
N GLU A 21 -13.85 -3.67 22.56
CA GLU A 21 -15.10 -4.33 22.17
C GLU A 21 -15.01 -5.87 22.24
N TYR A 22 -13.82 -6.46 22.11
CA TYR A 22 -13.60 -7.92 22.14
C TYR A 22 -13.10 -8.43 23.51
N LYS A 23 -12.83 -7.56 24.48
CA LYS A 23 -12.31 -7.97 25.81
C LYS A 23 -13.31 -8.76 26.65
N GLN A 24 -14.60 -8.68 26.33
CA GLN A 24 -15.63 -9.50 26.98
C GLN A 24 -15.64 -10.94 26.45
N GLU A 25 -15.13 -11.16 25.25
CA GLU A 25 -15.09 -12.46 24.58
C GLU A 25 -13.72 -13.15 24.70
N ILE A 26 -12.64 -12.37 24.82
CA ILE A 26 -11.28 -12.85 25.01
C ILE A 26 -10.78 -12.36 26.37
N GLY A 27 -10.76 -13.27 27.35
CA GLY A 27 -10.36 -13.02 28.72
C GLY A 27 -8.86 -13.23 28.97
N GLU A 28 -8.40 -12.71 30.09
CA GLU A 28 -7.06 -13.00 30.59
C GLU A 28 -6.97 -14.47 31.04
N GLY A 29 -5.96 -15.20 30.55
CA GLY A 29 -5.76 -16.62 30.87
C GLY A 29 -6.41 -17.60 29.89
N ASP A 30 -7.13 -17.11 28.87
CA ASP A 30 -7.71 -17.97 27.84
C ASP A 30 -6.63 -18.57 26.92
N ASP A 31 -6.73 -19.87 26.66
CA ASP A 31 -5.93 -20.56 25.64
C ASP A 31 -6.46 -20.22 24.25
N ILE A 32 -5.73 -19.38 23.50
CA ILE A 32 -6.15 -18.90 22.18
C ILE A 32 -5.23 -19.36 21.04
N LYS A 33 -5.81 -19.51 19.85
CA LYS A 33 -5.08 -19.66 18.58
C LYS A 33 -5.20 -18.37 17.77
N VAL A 34 -4.06 -17.77 17.43
CA VAL A 34 -4.00 -16.50 16.67
C VAL A 34 -3.67 -16.76 15.20
N ILE A 35 -4.39 -16.10 14.28
CA ILE A 35 -4.07 -16.04 12.85
C ILE A 35 -3.81 -14.57 12.50
N VAL A 36 -2.63 -14.27 11.94
CA VAL A 36 -2.23 -12.89 11.60
C VAL A 36 -2.14 -12.75 10.08
N LEU A 37 -2.96 -11.86 9.52
CA LEU A 37 -2.94 -11.49 8.11
C LEU A 37 -2.29 -10.12 7.93
N VAL A 38 -1.12 -10.06 7.30
CA VAL A 38 -0.38 -8.81 7.09
C VAL A 38 -0.70 -8.23 5.73
N LYS A 39 -1.37 -7.07 5.69
CA LYS A 39 -1.41 -6.23 4.48
C LYS A 39 -0.03 -5.60 4.29
N LYS A 40 0.83 -6.25 3.51
CA LYS A 40 2.03 -5.59 2.99
C LYS A 40 1.53 -4.39 2.19
N LYS A 41 1.95 -3.18 2.57
CA LYS A 41 1.95 -2.09 1.61
C LYS A 41 2.85 -2.61 0.49
N SER A 42 2.28 -2.94 -0.66
CA SER A 42 3.07 -2.85 -1.87
C SER A 42 3.56 -1.41 -1.85
N PHE A 43 4.85 -1.20 -1.60
CA PHE A 43 5.45 -0.01 -2.16
C PHE A 43 5.03 -0.10 -3.63
N GLN A 44 4.15 0.81 -4.05
CA GLN A 44 4.06 1.10 -5.46
C GLN A 44 5.47 1.60 -5.75
N ASN A 45 6.35 0.69 -6.17
CA ASN A 45 7.57 1.07 -6.83
C ASN A 45 7.04 1.92 -7.98
N LYS A 46 7.20 3.24 -7.84
CA LYS A 46 6.82 4.17 -8.90
C LYS A 46 7.48 3.63 -10.15
N ASP A 47 6.66 3.30 -11.14
CA ASP A 47 7.18 2.88 -12.44
C ASP A 47 7.91 4.09 -13.05
N ILE A 48 8.80 3.84 -14.00
CA ILE A 48 9.45 4.89 -14.79
C ILE A 48 8.42 5.85 -15.39
N ILE A 49 7.21 5.35 -15.72
CA ILE A 49 6.10 6.19 -16.20
C ILE A 49 5.59 7.14 -15.11
N ASP A 50 5.43 6.67 -13.86
CA ASP A 50 5.01 7.52 -12.74
C ASP A 50 6.07 8.61 -12.48
N GLU A 51 7.35 8.22 -12.49
CA GLU A 51 8.47 9.13 -12.27
C GLU A 51 8.55 10.22 -13.36
N LEU A 52 8.43 9.84 -14.63
CA LEU A 52 8.45 10.77 -15.77
C LEU A 52 7.20 11.66 -15.83
N THR A 53 6.08 11.19 -15.31
CA THR A 53 4.85 11.99 -15.24
C THR A 53 4.97 13.11 -14.20
N GLU A 54 5.55 12.81 -13.03
CA GLU A 54 5.81 13.81 -11.99
C GLU A 54 7.02 14.71 -12.31
N ASN A 55 8.04 14.15 -12.98
CA ASN A 55 9.31 14.83 -13.30
C ASN A 55 9.65 14.65 -14.79
N PRO A 56 9.01 15.41 -15.69
CA PRO A 56 9.29 15.29 -17.12
C PRO A 56 10.74 15.68 -17.44
N ILE A 57 11.43 14.83 -18.21
CA ILE A 57 12.79 15.11 -18.68
C ILE A 57 12.72 16.11 -19.83
N GLN A 58 13.46 17.21 -19.69
CA GLN A 58 13.65 18.17 -20.78
C GLN A 58 14.64 17.61 -21.80
N VAL A 59 14.20 17.45 -23.03
CA VAL A 59 15.04 17.01 -24.15
C VAL A 59 15.27 18.17 -25.10
N ASN A 60 16.52 18.41 -25.48
CA ASN A 60 16.89 19.40 -26.48
C ASN A 60 16.74 18.82 -27.89
N GLY A 61 16.44 19.66 -28.88
CA GLY A 61 16.39 19.24 -30.29
C GLY A 61 15.08 18.56 -30.72
N ILE A 62 14.01 18.70 -29.94
CA ILE A 62 12.67 18.31 -30.38
C ILE A 62 12.13 19.31 -31.40
N LEU A 63 11.65 18.79 -32.51
CA LEU A 63 10.93 19.59 -33.51
C LEU A 63 9.50 19.77 -33.03
N SER A 64 9.01 21.01 -33.13
CA SER A 64 7.60 21.30 -33.01
C SER A 64 6.82 20.50 -34.04
N ARG A 65 5.56 20.20 -33.75
CA ARG A 65 4.70 19.44 -34.67
C ARG A 65 4.67 20.08 -36.07
N GLU A 66 4.66 21.42 -36.12
CA GLU A 66 4.73 22.21 -37.35
C GLU A 66 6.05 22.03 -38.11
N GLU A 67 7.18 21.93 -37.39
CA GLU A 67 8.52 21.71 -37.96
C GLU A 67 8.71 20.29 -38.53
N ILE A 68 7.93 19.31 -38.04
CA ILE A 68 7.93 17.95 -38.59
C ILE A 68 7.19 17.92 -39.92
N TYR A 69 6.03 18.59 -40.01
CA TYR A 69 5.21 18.62 -41.22
C TYR A 69 5.81 19.50 -42.33
N SER A 70 6.58 20.53 -42.00
CA SER A 70 7.23 21.39 -42.99
C SER A 70 8.41 20.73 -43.73
N ARG A 71 8.91 19.59 -43.23
CA ARG A 71 10.00 18.82 -43.85
C ARG A 71 9.53 17.78 -44.90
N GLN A 72 8.23 17.72 -45.19
CA GLN A 72 7.65 16.81 -46.19
C GLN A 72 7.21 17.51 -47.50
N LEU A 73 7.79 18.67 -47.84
CA LEU A 73 7.54 19.41 -49.09
C LEU A 73 8.83 19.58 -49.91
#